data_AF-A0A959EZV2-F1
#
_entry.id   AF-A0A959EZV2-F1
#
_cell.length_a   1.000
_cell.length_b   1.000
_cell.length_c   1.000
_cell.angle_alpha   90.00
_cell.angle_beta   90.00
_cell.angle_gamma   90.00
#
_symmetry.space_group_name_H-M   'P 1'
#
loop_
_entity.id
_entity.type
_entity.pdbx_description
1 polymer ?
#
loop_
_entity_poly.entity_id
_entity_poly.type
_entity_poly.pdbx_seq_one_letter_code
_entity_poly.pdbx_strand_id
1 'polypeptide(L)'
;KTIKLVNEQLVNAPDSTQKAIKERGKALQDSLANLEKLFLQPDGLKGIQRSSDNINSYLQQALSYLGDSDRPEPSQMATISVQKARTEVNKAVEKINALFANDWKTYQQEVEAVKYSLFKEFKPIEQKQE
;
A
#
# COMPACT_ATOMS: atom_id res chain seq x y z
N LYS A 1 -4.90 -7.28 3.79
CA LYS A 1 -5.26 -8.64 4.25
C LYS A 1 -4.05 -9.42 4.76
N THR A 2 -2.97 -9.56 3.97
CA THR A 2 -1.76 -10.32 4.36
C THR A 2 -1.07 -9.82 5.64
N ILE A 3 -0.86 -8.51 5.82
CA ILE A 3 -0.24 -7.96 7.04
C ILE A 3 -1.05 -8.31 8.29
N LYS A 4 -2.38 -8.37 8.20
CA LYS A 4 -3.25 -8.80 9.30
C LYS A 4 -3.02 -10.28 9.63
N LEU A 5 -2.95 -11.14 8.62
CA LEU A 5 -2.68 -12.57 8.79
C LEU A 5 -1.31 -12.81 9.44
N VAL A 6 -0.27 -12.08 9.03
CA VAL A 6 1.06 -12.15 9.65
C VAL A 6 0.99 -11.81 11.14
N ASN A 7 0.28 -10.73 11.49
CA ASN A 7 0.12 -10.33 12.90
C ASN A 7 -0.63 -11.38 13.73
N GLU A 8 -1.63 -12.05 13.15
CA GLU A 8 -2.38 -13.13 13.80
C GLU A 8 -1.51 -14.39 14.00
N GLN A 9 -0.68 -14.73 13.01
CA GLN A 9 0.20 -15.89 13.08
C GLN A 9 1.33 -15.72 14.11
N LEU A 10 1.74 -14.49 14.43
CA LEU A 10 2.85 -14.24 15.36
C LEU A 10 2.41 -14.07 16.82
N VAL A 11 1.17 -14.41 17.18
CA VAL A 11 0.61 -14.20 18.54
C VAL A 11 1.41 -14.88 19.66
N ASN A 12 2.12 -15.97 19.36
CA ASN A 12 2.96 -16.70 20.31
C ASN A 12 4.46 -16.38 20.19
N ALA A 13 4.86 -15.51 19.25
CA ALA A 13 6.24 -15.04 19.16
C ALA A 13 6.57 -14.11 20.34
N PRO A 14 7.85 -13.89 20.67
CA PRO A 14 8.23 -12.93 21.71
C PRO A 14 7.61 -11.55 21.47
N ASP A 15 7.19 -10.86 22.54
CA ASP A 15 6.52 -9.56 22.46
C ASP A 15 7.33 -8.52 21.67
N SER A 16 8.67 -8.55 21.82
CA SER A 16 9.57 -7.67 21.07
C SER A 16 9.50 -7.92 19.56
N THR A 17 9.49 -9.19 19.14
CA THR A 17 9.34 -9.58 17.73
C THR A 17 7.97 -9.21 17.19
N GLN A 18 6.90 -9.44 17.97
CA GLN A 18 5.55 -9.06 17.57
C GLN A 18 5.44 -7.54 17.35
N LYS A 19 5.96 -6.75 18.28
CA LYS A 19 5.91 -5.30 18.21
C LYS A 19 6.65 -4.78 16.98
N ALA A 20 7.87 -5.25 16.76
CA ALA A 20 8.68 -4.84 15.60
C ALA A 20 7.99 -5.13 14.27
N ILE A 21 7.41 -6.33 14.10
CA ILE A 21 6.73 -6.71 12.86
C ILE A 21 5.42 -5.94 12.68
N LYS A 22 4.67 -5.70 13.77
CA LYS A 22 3.44 -4.88 13.72
C LYS A 22 3.75 -3.44 13.29
N GLU A 23 4.80 -2.84 13.82
CA GLU A 23 5.22 -1.47 13.46
C GLU A 23 5.61 -1.37 11.98
N ARG A 24 6.39 -2.33 11.47
CA ARG A 24 6.77 -2.37 10.05
C ARG A 24 5.59 -2.64 9.13
N GLY A 25 4.70 -3.56 9.52
CA GLY A 25 3.45 -3.82 8.82
C GLY A 25 2.59 -2.56 8.74
N LYS A 26 2.49 -1.78 9.82
CA LYS A 26 1.77 -0.50 9.83
C LYS A 26 2.40 0.52 8.89
N ALA A 27 3.73 0.67 8.90
CA ALA A 27 4.42 1.58 7.99
C ALA A 27 4.17 1.21 6.51
N LEU A 28 4.13 -0.08 6.18
CA LEU A 28 3.78 -0.54 4.83
C LEU A 28 2.32 -0.21 4.48
N GLN A 29 1.38 -0.36 5.41
CA GLN A 29 -0.02 0.04 5.20
C GLN A 29 -0.14 1.53 4.93
N ASP A 30 0.60 2.36 5.67
CA ASP A 30 0.60 3.82 5.49
C ASP A 30 1.17 4.20 4.11
N SER A 31 2.26 3.55 3.67
CA SER A 31 2.81 3.71 2.33
C SER A 31 1.80 3.32 1.23
N LEU A 32 1.12 2.19 1.38
CA LEU A 32 0.07 1.75 0.45
C LEU A 32 -1.10 2.75 0.39
N ALA A 33 -1.55 3.24 1.55
CA ALA A 33 -2.62 4.24 1.61
C ALA A 33 -2.21 5.56 0.93
N ASN A 34 -0.93 5.95 1.01
CA ASN A 34 -0.43 7.12 0.30
C ASN A 34 -0.35 6.91 -1.22
N LEU A 35 -0.05 5.70 -1.68
CA LEU A 35 -0.11 5.36 -3.11
C LEU A 35 -1.55 5.33 -3.63
N GLU A 36 -2.50 4.82 -2.84
CA GLU A 36 -3.92 4.80 -3.19
C GLU A 36 -4.49 6.22 -3.41
N LYS A 37 -4.06 7.18 -2.58
CA LYS A 37 -4.42 8.61 -2.72
C LYS A 37 -3.96 9.24 -4.05
N LEU A 38 -3.02 8.62 -4.78
CA LEU A 38 -2.64 9.08 -6.12
C LEU A 38 -3.76 8.84 -7.14
N PHE A 39 -4.63 7.87 -6.89
CA PHE A 39 -5.72 7.48 -7.76
C PHE A 39 -7.08 7.93 -7.24
N LEU A 40 -7.26 7.92 -5.91
CA LEU A 40 -8.55 8.14 -5.27
C LEU A 40 -8.50 9.35 -4.34
N GLN A 41 -9.62 10.06 -4.24
CA GLN A 41 -9.80 11.06 -3.19
C GLN A 41 -10.07 10.36 -1.85
N PRO A 42 -9.70 10.99 -0.72
CA PRO A 42 -10.09 10.51 0.60
C PRO A 42 -11.60 10.29 0.74
N ASP A 43 -12.00 9.28 1.49
CA ASP A 43 -13.41 9.05 1.85
C ASP A 43 -13.96 10.17 2.74
N GLY A 44 -15.28 10.38 2.68
CA GLY A 44 -15.98 11.27 3.61
C GLY A 44 -15.80 12.78 3.34
N LEU A 45 -15.26 13.15 2.18
CA LEU A 45 -15.18 14.54 1.76
C LEU A 45 -16.59 15.12 1.56
N LYS A 46 -16.84 16.29 2.16
CA LYS A 46 -18.08 17.06 1.99
C LYS A 46 -17.89 18.12 0.89
N GLY A 47 -18.92 18.31 0.06
CA GLY A 47 -18.93 19.30 -1.02
C GLY A 47 -18.16 18.87 -2.28
N ILE A 48 -18.14 19.74 -3.30
CA ILE A 48 -17.36 19.52 -4.53
C ILE A 48 -15.88 19.72 -4.22
N GLN A 49 -15.12 18.64 -4.27
CA GLN A 49 -13.66 18.70 -4.12
C GLN A 49 -12.99 18.93 -5.47
N ARG A 50 -12.50 20.16 -5.66
CA ARG A 50 -11.74 20.56 -6.84
C ARG A 50 -10.26 20.22 -6.65
N SER A 51 -9.91 18.93 -6.61
CA SER A 51 -8.51 18.51 -6.76
C SER A 51 -8.28 17.91 -8.14
N SER A 52 -7.59 18.65 -9.00
CA SER A 52 -7.21 18.22 -10.36
C SER A 52 -5.98 17.33 -10.39
N ASP A 53 -5.28 17.18 -9.26
CA ASP A 53 -3.90 16.71 -9.24
C ASP A 53 -3.78 15.25 -8.81
N ASN A 54 -4.73 14.42 -9.23
CA ASN A 54 -4.67 12.97 -9.08
C ASN A 54 -4.76 12.30 -10.45
N ILE A 55 -4.32 11.05 -10.52
CA ILE A 55 -4.24 10.28 -11.78
C ILE A 55 -5.62 10.13 -12.42
N ASN A 56 -6.67 9.95 -11.61
CA ASN A 56 -8.03 9.82 -12.11
C ASN A 56 -8.51 11.12 -12.78
N SER A 57 -8.17 12.30 -12.23
CA SER A 57 -8.45 13.59 -12.85
C SER A 57 -7.74 13.74 -14.20
N TYR A 58 -6.49 13.28 -14.32
CA TYR A 58 -5.77 13.28 -15.62
C TYR A 58 -6.39 12.32 -16.63
N LEU A 59 -6.81 11.13 -16.19
CA LEU A 59 -7.49 10.16 -17.04
C LEU A 59 -8.84 10.69 -17.52
N GLN A 60 -9.65 11.28 -16.63
CA GLN A 60 -10.93 11.91 -16.99
C GLN A 60 -10.76 13.05 -17.97
N GLN A 61 -9.75 13.91 -17.77
CA GLN A 61 -9.46 14.99 -18.72
C GLN A 61 -9.07 14.44 -20.10
N ALA A 62 -8.20 13.43 -20.16
CA ALA A 62 -7.83 12.78 -21.41
C ALA A 62 -9.05 12.17 -22.11
N LEU A 63 -9.92 11.47 -21.38
CA LEU A 63 -11.16 10.90 -21.90
C LEU A 63 -12.11 11.98 -22.42
N SER A 64 -12.24 13.09 -21.71
CA SER A 64 -13.09 14.21 -22.13
C SER A 64 -12.65 14.80 -23.47
N TYR A 65 -11.34 14.96 -23.69
CA TYR A 65 -10.83 15.48 -24.96
C TYR A 65 -10.85 14.45 -26.09
N LEU A 66 -10.81 13.15 -25.77
CA LEU A 66 -10.93 12.07 -26.76
C LEU A 66 -12.39 11.82 -27.18
N GLY A 67 -13.33 12.01 -26.26
CA GLY A 67 -14.77 11.83 -26.50
C GLY A 67 -15.46 13.06 -27.11
N ASP A 68 -14.70 14.12 -27.42
CA ASP A 68 -15.21 15.31 -28.08
C ASP A 68 -15.62 14.96 -29.53
N SER A 69 -16.94 14.82 -29.74
CA SER A 69 -17.54 14.36 -31.00
C SER A 69 -17.46 15.38 -32.13
N ASP A 70 -17.05 16.61 -31.85
CA ASP A 70 -17.08 17.71 -32.81
C ASP A 70 -15.90 17.66 -33.79
N ARG A 71 -14.99 16.67 -33.63
CA ARG A 71 -13.82 16.50 -34.50
C ARG A 71 -13.58 15.03 -34.88
N PRO A 72 -13.34 14.73 -36.18
CA PRO A 72 -13.00 13.38 -36.61
C PRO A 72 -11.59 12.91 -36.18
N GLU A 73 -10.71 13.85 -35.82
CA GLU A 73 -9.34 13.56 -35.37
C GLU A 73 -9.08 14.13 -33.96
N PRO A 74 -8.24 13.46 -33.14
CA PRO A 74 -7.88 13.95 -31.81
C PRO A 74 -7.24 15.34 -31.87
N SER A 75 -7.69 16.25 -31.00
CA SER A 75 -7.09 17.58 -30.89
C SER A 75 -5.65 17.52 -30.34
N GLN A 76 -4.89 18.61 -30.54
CA GLN A 76 -3.59 18.77 -29.88
C GLN A 76 -3.72 18.65 -28.34
N MET A 77 -4.81 19.15 -27.77
CA MET A 77 -5.08 19.04 -26.33
C MET A 77 -5.35 17.59 -25.92
N ALA A 78 -6.10 16.82 -26.72
CA ALA A 78 -6.29 15.39 -26.48
C ALA A 78 -4.94 14.65 -26.40
N THR A 79 -4.03 14.93 -27.34
CA THR A 79 -2.70 14.33 -27.36
C THR A 79 -1.89 14.68 -26.11
N ILE A 80 -1.88 15.96 -25.71
CA ILE A 80 -1.17 16.43 -24.51
C ILE A 80 -1.74 15.80 -23.24
N SER A 81 -3.07 15.78 -23.09
CA SER A 81 -3.74 15.21 -21.92
C SER A 81 -3.49 13.70 -21.80
N VAL A 82 -3.52 12.95 -22.91
CA VAL A 82 -3.17 11.51 -22.93
C VAL A 82 -1.71 11.31 -22.51
N GLN A 83 -0.79 12.11 -23.04
CA GLN A 83 0.63 11.98 -22.69
C GLN A 83 0.89 12.31 -21.21
N LYS A 84 0.19 13.32 -20.67
CA LYS A 84 0.25 13.66 -19.25
C LYS A 84 -0.29 12.52 -18.38
N ALA A 85 -1.47 11.99 -18.70
CA ALA A 85 -2.06 10.86 -17.98
C ALA A 85 -1.14 9.64 -18.00
N ARG A 86 -0.58 9.29 -19.16
CA ARG A 86 0.41 8.20 -19.31
C ARG A 86 1.63 8.41 -18.42
N THR A 87 2.19 9.62 -18.42
CA THR A 87 3.38 9.95 -17.61
C THR A 87 3.10 9.76 -16.11
N GLU A 88 1.96 10.24 -15.62
CA GLU A 88 1.61 10.14 -14.19
C GLU A 88 1.27 8.71 -13.78
N VAL A 89 0.62 7.93 -14.65
CA VAL A 89 0.40 6.48 -14.44
C VAL A 89 1.73 5.75 -14.34
N ASN A 90 2.68 6.01 -15.25
CA ASN A 90 3.99 5.36 -15.24
C ASN A 90 4.75 5.66 -13.93
N LYS A 91 4.74 6.92 -13.47
CA LYS A 91 5.35 7.29 -12.18
C LYS A 91 4.72 6.52 -11.01
N ALA A 92 3.41 6.32 -11.01
CA ALA A 92 2.74 5.54 -9.96
C ALA A 92 3.11 4.06 -10.02
N VAL A 93 3.17 3.49 -11.22
CA VAL A 93 3.61 2.09 -11.44
C VAL A 93 5.04 1.90 -10.93
N GLU A 94 5.95 2.83 -11.22
CA GLU A 94 7.33 2.79 -10.71
C GLU A 94 7.38 2.80 -9.18
N LYS A 95 6.59 3.67 -8.53
CA LYS A 95 6.51 3.74 -7.07
C LYS A 95 5.95 2.46 -6.45
N ILE A 96 4.91 1.89 -7.05
CA ILE A 96 4.31 0.61 -6.61
C ILE A 96 5.36 -0.50 -6.75
N ASN A 97 6.01 -0.61 -7.90
CA ASN A 97 7.04 -1.62 -8.14
C ASN A 97 8.20 -1.48 -7.15
N ALA A 98 8.65 -0.25 -6.87
CA ALA A 98 9.71 0.00 -5.89
C ALA A 98 9.30 -0.43 -4.47
N LEU A 99 8.08 -0.11 -4.03
CA LEU A 99 7.56 -0.55 -2.72
C LEU A 99 7.57 -2.08 -2.61
N PHE A 100 7.10 -2.79 -3.65
CA PHE A 100 7.02 -4.24 -3.62
C PHE A 100 8.39 -4.93 -3.77
N ALA A 101 9.29 -4.37 -4.60
CA ALA A 101 10.62 -4.92 -4.81
C ALA A 101 11.53 -4.76 -3.57
N ASN A 102 11.31 -3.70 -2.78
CA ASN A 102 12.18 -3.33 -1.67
C ASN A 102 11.50 -3.52 -0.30
N ASP A 103 10.60 -2.61 0.09
CA ASP A 103 10.05 -2.56 1.44
C ASP A 103 9.22 -3.80 1.77
N TRP A 104 8.37 -4.22 0.83
CA TRP A 104 7.56 -5.43 0.98
C TRP A 104 8.44 -6.69 1.06
N LYS A 105 9.44 -6.80 0.18
CA LYS A 105 10.36 -7.93 0.15
C LYS A 105 11.17 -8.02 1.44
N THR A 106 11.65 -6.89 1.95
CA THR A 106 12.35 -6.81 3.24
C THR A 106 11.45 -7.27 4.38
N TYR A 107 10.22 -6.75 4.43
CA TYR A 107 9.23 -7.18 5.42
C TYR A 107 8.93 -8.69 5.34
N GLN A 108 8.75 -9.22 4.13
CA GLN A 108 8.54 -10.64 3.91
C GLN A 108 9.69 -11.48 4.48
N GLN A 109 10.94 -11.11 4.16
CA GLN A 109 12.13 -11.81 4.66
C GLN A 109 12.23 -11.77 6.19
N GLU A 110 11.96 -10.63 6.79
CA GLU A 110 11.97 -10.47 8.25
C GLU A 110 10.91 -11.34 8.93
N VAL A 111 9.70 -11.41 8.36
CA VAL A 111 8.61 -12.24 8.87
C VAL A 111 8.92 -13.72 8.71
N GLU A 112 9.42 -14.14 7.55
CA GLU A 112 9.79 -15.54 7.27
C GLU A 112 10.97 -16.03 8.10
N ALA A 113 11.85 -15.13 8.54
CA ALA A 113 12.96 -15.44 9.43
C ALA A 113 12.52 -15.69 10.88
N VAL A 114 11.29 -15.31 11.27
CA VAL A 114 10.81 -15.52 12.63
C VAL A 114 10.55 -17.00 12.88
N LYS A 115 11.46 -17.62 13.61
CA LYS A 115 11.27 -18.94 14.21
C LYS A 115 10.81 -18.76 15.65
N TYR A 116 9.63 -19.25 15.99
CA TYR A 116 9.13 -19.25 17.36
C TYR A 116 8.55 -20.61 17.73
N SER A 117 8.69 -21.00 19.00
CA SER A 117 8.14 -22.25 19.53
C SER A 117 6.64 -22.12 19.75
N LEU A 118 5.87 -23.14 19.36
CA LEU A 118 4.46 -23.26 19.71
C LEU A 118 4.26 -23.73 21.17
N PHE A 119 5.31 -24.27 21.79
CA PHE A 119 5.28 -24.76 23.16
C PHE A 119 5.78 -23.67 24.10
N LYS A 120 5.06 -23.48 25.21
CA LYS A 120 5.56 -22.69 26.34
C LYS A 120 6.81 -23.34 26.92
N GLU A 121 7.72 -22.51 27.42
CA GLU A 121 8.87 -22.99 28.17
C GLU A 121 8.39 -23.76 29.41
N PHE A 122 8.82 -25.01 29.56
CA PHE A 122 8.49 -25.82 30.72
C PHE A 122 9.32 -25.34 31.93
N LYS A 123 8.63 -24.93 33.00
CA LYS A 123 9.26 -24.64 34.28
C LYS A 123 9.08 -25.84 35.21
N PRO A 124 10.17 -26.54 35.60
CA PRO A 124 10.10 -27.65 36.55
C PRO A 124 9.44 -27.21 37.86
N ILE A 125 8.65 -28.11 38.46
CA ILE A 125 8.03 -27.86 39.76
C ILE A 125 9.08 -28.12 40.85
N GLU A 126 9.41 -27.10 41.63
CA GLU A 126 10.26 -27.23 42.81
C GLU A 126 9.42 -27.63 44.02
N GLN A 127 9.75 -28.77 44.65
CA GLN A 127 9.17 -29.14 45.94
C GLN A 127 9.88 -28.36 47.05
N LYS A 128 9.14 -27.57 47.82
CA LYS A 128 9.62 -27.05 49.10
C LYS A 128 9.72 -28.23 50.07
N GLN A 129 10.95 -28.60 50.45
CA GLN A 129 11.17 -29.41 51.63
C GLN A 129 10.89 -28.53 52.85
N GLU A 130 9.84 -28.88 53.61
CA GLU A 130 9.56 -28.34 54.94
C GLU A 130 10.49 -28.94 55.99
#